data_AF-G8C390-F1
#
_entry.id   AF-G8C390-F1
#
_cell.length_a   1.000
_cell.length_b   1.000
_cell.length_c   1.000
_cell.angle_alpha   90.00
_cell.angle_beta   90.00
_cell.angle_gamma   90.00
#
_symmetry.space_group_name_H-M   'P 1'
#
loop_
_entity.id
_entity.type
_entity.pdbx_description
1 polymer ?
#
loop_
_entity_poly.entity_id
_entity_poly.type
_entity_poly.pdbx_seq_one_letter_code
_entity_poly.pdbx_strand_id
1 'polypeptide(L)'
;MREELSKVFALNYHALQHSFEVPLECAFLQKEEILELLETNANSESTMNFYGLNFTREEQKKLILQKLNKKAEEHKKSEYWETLLRNFGLQLLDTWTFEGDAATWTQFIKNRILSREKAIILNPLIEVQIENFYRPIQLQPAAIVYYKQSFTLLLQTHSKNTGKSFFGAFIFYDYFFRNFLSIEFSETALFHVVNNGEINYYFTLPLIMKPNSLTSAAANYCPIYKALGLSKPHFQSSIFSEFLTEAEWEHLFYTVDTNAIKGGSDSEIEFIANLNSFKTKIVPRLKKLDDLAQRMECSLPDKLEVSNWYKCLDWGNFLSINSLKTHYLETRNSKLFPIEGKLFKAGISLLFPKYPILRSPLIDIRKAFSILEKLEDQLSSKGEDSPNFENFLSFIFGTRNSKKIKREN
;
A
#
# COMPACT_ATOMS: atom_id res chain seq x y z
N MET A 1 -19.69 8.95 -15.26
CA MET A 1 -18.40 9.54 -15.71
C MET A 1 -17.71 10.38 -14.63
N ARG A 2 -18.14 11.60 -14.26
CA ARG A 2 -17.50 12.35 -13.15
C ARG A 2 -17.55 11.60 -11.81
N GLU A 3 -18.69 10.98 -11.49
CA GLU A 3 -18.83 10.09 -10.31
C GLU A 3 -18.04 8.78 -10.38
N GLU A 4 -17.55 8.39 -11.55
CA GLU A 4 -16.72 7.20 -11.70
C GLU A 4 -15.23 7.56 -11.61
N LEU A 5 -14.85 8.74 -12.12
CA LEU A 5 -13.51 9.30 -11.94
C LEU A 5 -13.20 9.63 -10.48
N SER A 6 -14.20 10.03 -9.68
CA SER A 6 -14.01 10.21 -8.24
C SER A 6 -13.60 8.92 -7.53
N LYS A 7 -14.00 7.75 -8.05
CA LYS A 7 -13.57 6.44 -7.54
C LYS A 7 -12.14 6.09 -7.96
N VAL A 8 -11.71 6.52 -9.15
CA VAL A 8 -10.33 6.37 -9.63
C VAL A 8 -9.36 7.19 -8.76
N PHE A 9 -9.73 8.44 -8.48
CA PHE A 9 -8.91 9.37 -7.70
C PHE A 9 -9.26 9.39 -6.21
N ALA A 10 -9.78 8.29 -5.68
CA ALA A 10 -10.15 8.19 -4.27
C ALA A 10 -8.92 8.40 -3.37
N LEU A 11 -9.03 9.33 -2.42
CA LEU A 11 -8.01 9.57 -1.41
C LEU A 11 -8.22 8.60 -0.25
N ASN A 12 -7.55 7.45 -0.29
CA ASN A 12 -7.65 6.41 0.72
C ASN A 12 -6.26 5.86 1.13
N TYR A 13 -6.24 4.90 2.04
CA TYR A 13 -4.98 4.28 2.48
C TYR A 13 -4.21 3.63 1.32
N HIS A 14 -4.91 3.02 0.35
CA HIS A 14 -4.26 2.39 -0.79
C HIS A 14 -3.52 3.42 -1.64
N ALA A 15 -4.16 4.53 -2.02
CA ALA A 15 -3.51 5.62 -2.74
C ALA A 15 -2.33 6.22 -1.96
N LEU A 16 -2.49 6.40 -0.64
CA LEU A 16 -1.41 6.85 0.24
C LEU A 16 -0.23 5.88 0.23
N GLN A 17 -0.47 4.60 0.49
CA GLN A 17 0.54 3.54 0.49
C GLN A 17 1.27 3.52 -0.86
N HIS A 18 0.52 3.47 -1.96
CA HIS A 18 1.09 3.39 -3.29
C HIS A 18 1.92 4.63 -3.63
N SER A 19 1.53 5.81 -3.13
CA SER A 19 2.36 7.03 -3.21
C SER A 19 3.70 6.93 -2.47
N PHE A 20 3.95 5.91 -1.65
CA PHE A 20 5.26 5.60 -1.07
C PHE A 20 5.90 4.36 -1.69
N GLU A 21 5.28 3.71 -2.67
CA GLU A 21 5.85 2.52 -3.30
C GLU A 21 6.34 2.82 -4.73
N VAL A 22 5.68 3.79 -5.39
CA VAL A 22 5.88 4.15 -6.80
C VAL A 22 6.01 5.67 -6.99
N PRO A 23 6.36 6.17 -8.19
CA PRO A 23 6.24 7.60 -8.52
C PRO A 23 4.90 8.19 -8.12
N LEU A 24 4.86 9.45 -7.64
CA LEU A 24 3.65 10.08 -7.10
C LEU A 24 2.53 10.07 -8.14
N GLU A 25 2.89 10.37 -9.38
CA GLU A 25 2.01 10.47 -10.54
C GLU A 25 1.32 9.13 -10.84
N CYS A 26 1.95 8.01 -10.47
CA CYS A 26 1.41 6.68 -10.67
C CYS A 26 0.62 6.15 -9.45
N ALA A 27 0.42 6.95 -8.40
CA ALA A 27 -0.19 6.48 -7.15
C ALA A 27 -1.63 5.96 -7.33
N PHE A 28 -2.37 6.47 -8.32
CA PHE A 28 -3.73 6.03 -8.65
C PHE A 28 -3.78 4.87 -9.65
N LEU A 29 -2.64 4.51 -10.26
CA LEU A 29 -2.59 3.43 -11.25
C LEU A 29 -2.47 2.07 -10.58
N GLN A 30 -3.13 1.08 -11.17
CA GLN A 30 -2.85 -0.32 -10.90
C GLN A 30 -1.53 -0.73 -11.56
N LYS A 31 -0.92 -1.78 -11.03
CA LYS A 31 0.36 -2.30 -11.55
C LYS A 31 0.28 -2.63 -13.04
N GLU A 32 -0.82 -3.23 -13.48
CA GLU A 32 -1.08 -3.59 -14.86
C GLU A 32 -1.18 -2.34 -15.75
N GLU A 33 -1.84 -1.28 -15.29
CA GLU A 33 -1.94 0.00 -16.02
C GLU A 33 -0.57 0.67 -16.19
N ILE A 34 0.27 0.61 -15.15
CA ILE A 34 1.65 1.10 -15.25
C ILE A 34 2.44 0.28 -16.28
N LEU A 35 2.25 -1.04 -16.34
CA LEU A 35 2.91 -1.87 -17.34
C LEU A 35 2.41 -1.57 -18.76
N GLU A 36 1.10 -1.39 -18.95
CA GLU A 36 0.52 -1.03 -20.25
C GLU A 36 1.08 0.30 -20.78
N LEU A 37 1.22 1.32 -19.91
CA LEU A 37 1.83 2.61 -20.29
C LEU A 37 3.26 2.46 -20.85
N LEU A 38 3.99 1.44 -20.40
CA LEU A 38 5.38 1.20 -20.80
C LEU A 38 5.47 0.38 -22.08
N GLU A 39 4.45 -0.42 -22.39
CA GLU A 39 4.39 -1.26 -23.59
C GLU A 39 3.98 -0.46 -24.83
N THR A 40 3.21 0.62 -24.68
CA THR A 40 2.71 1.44 -25.81
C THR A 40 3.77 2.20 -26.63
N ASN A 41 5.03 2.25 -26.20
CA ASN A 41 6.14 2.84 -26.97
C ASN A 41 7.05 1.79 -27.65
N ALA A 42 6.75 0.51 -27.52
CA ALA A 42 7.41 -0.54 -28.29
C ALA A 42 6.53 -0.86 -29.51
N ASN A 43 6.89 -0.31 -30.67
CA ASN A 43 6.40 -0.84 -31.93
C ASN A 43 6.57 -2.36 -31.95
N SER A 44 5.53 -3.01 -32.46
CA SER A 44 5.44 -4.39 -32.90
C SER A 44 6.78 -5.09 -33.13
N GLU A 45 6.88 -6.32 -32.64
CA GLU A 45 8.01 -7.27 -32.78
C GLU A 45 9.10 -7.18 -31.71
N SER A 46 8.74 -7.47 -30.45
CA SER A 46 9.69 -8.16 -29.60
C SER A 46 8.97 -9.13 -28.67
N THR A 47 9.09 -10.42 -28.94
CA THR A 47 8.77 -11.50 -28.01
C THR A 47 9.64 -11.33 -26.77
N MET A 48 9.06 -10.80 -25.69
CA MET A 48 9.72 -10.80 -24.38
C MET A 48 9.69 -12.20 -23.79
N ASN A 49 10.87 -12.82 -23.74
CA ASN A 49 11.13 -14.06 -23.03
C ASN A 49 11.05 -13.84 -21.52
N PHE A 50 10.05 -14.45 -20.87
CA PHE A 50 10.07 -14.70 -19.43
C PHE A 50 10.37 -16.19 -19.21
N TYR A 51 11.51 -16.51 -18.60
CA TYR A 51 11.96 -17.87 -18.25
C TYR A 51 12.03 -18.90 -19.39
N GLY A 52 12.17 -18.48 -20.65
CA GLY A 52 12.38 -19.40 -21.77
C GLY A 52 11.13 -20.21 -22.16
N LEU A 53 9.94 -19.78 -21.75
CA LEU A 53 8.67 -20.34 -22.22
C LEU A 53 7.88 -19.24 -22.95
N ASN A 54 7.70 -19.43 -24.26
CA ASN A 54 6.87 -18.57 -25.09
C ASN A 54 5.39 -18.84 -24.76
N PHE A 55 4.75 -17.91 -24.05
CA PHE A 55 3.30 -17.93 -23.90
C PHE A 55 2.66 -17.12 -25.03
N THR A 56 1.68 -17.71 -25.69
CA THR A 56 0.78 -16.99 -26.59
C THR A 56 -0.08 -16.00 -25.81
N ARG A 57 -0.60 -14.97 -26.49
CA ARG A 57 -1.50 -13.96 -25.91
C ARG A 57 -2.75 -14.59 -25.27
N GLU A 58 -3.21 -15.71 -25.83
CA GLU A 58 -4.30 -16.54 -25.30
C GLU A 58 -3.93 -17.26 -23.99
N GLU A 59 -2.71 -17.80 -23.89
CA GLU A 59 -2.23 -18.45 -22.66
C GLU A 59 -2.02 -17.43 -21.52
N GLN A 60 -1.54 -16.24 -21.82
CA GLN A 60 -1.45 -15.14 -20.85
C GLN A 60 -2.83 -14.72 -20.34
N LYS A 61 -3.81 -14.55 -21.23
CA LYS A 61 -5.21 -14.29 -20.87
C LYS A 61 -5.77 -15.40 -19.99
N LYS A 62 -5.50 -16.66 -20.30
CA LYS A 62 -5.94 -17.82 -19.50
C LYS A 62 -5.32 -17.83 -18.11
N LEU A 63 -4.05 -17.43 -17.98
CA LEU A 63 -3.34 -17.34 -16.70
C LEU A 63 -3.82 -16.16 -15.84
N ILE A 64 -4.16 -15.04 -16.47
CA ILE A 64 -4.81 -13.88 -15.84
C ILE A 64 -6.22 -14.26 -15.39
N LEU A 65 -7.02 -14.91 -16.24
CA LEU A 65 -8.35 -15.41 -15.91
C LEU A 65 -8.30 -16.45 -14.78
N GLN A 66 -7.30 -17.32 -14.73
CA GLN A 66 -7.09 -18.23 -13.61
C GLN A 66 -6.75 -17.49 -12.31
N LYS A 67 -5.94 -16.43 -12.36
CA LYS A 67 -5.65 -15.58 -11.18
C LYS A 67 -6.87 -14.76 -10.73
N LEU A 68 -7.68 -14.27 -11.67
CA LEU A 68 -8.93 -13.57 -11.40
C LEU A 68 -9.99 -14.52 -10.85
N ASN A 69 -10.12 -15.72 -11.41
CA ASN A 69 -11.01 -16.76 -10.90
C ASN A 69 -10.56 -17.25 -9.53
N LYS A 70 -9.25 -17.32 -9.24
CA LYS A 70 -8.74 -17.61 -7.90
C LYS A 70 -9.06 -16.49 -6.90
N LYS A 71 -9.00 -15.21 -7.31
CA LYS A 71 -9.48 -14.06 -6.52
C LYS A 71 -11.01 -14.02 -6.37
N ALA A 72 -11.74 -14.53 -7.36
CA ALA A 72 -13.20 -14.64 -7.35
C ALA A 72 -13.68 -15.84 -6.50
N GLU A 73 -12.91 -16.92 -6.43
CA GLU A 73 -13.09 -18.02 -5.47
C GLU A 73 -12.72 -17.58 -4.04
N GLU A 74 -11.74 -16.67 -3.88
CA GLU A 74 -11.48 -15.95 -2.63
C GLU A 74 -12.61 -14.94 -2.28
N HIS A 75 -13.50 -14.62 -3.23
CA HIS A 75 -14.76 -13.90 -3.01
C HIS A 75 -15.93 -14.79 -2.59
N LYS A 76 -15.66 -15.90 -1.88
CA LYS A 76 -16.59 -16.50 -0.91
C LYS A 76 -16.85 -15.53 0.26
N LYS A 77 -17.40 -14.36 -0.06
CA LYS A 77 -17.65 -13.25 0.87
C LYS A 77 -18.62 -13.65 1.99
N SER A 78 -19.48 -14.66 1.84
CA SER A 78 -20.45 -15.01 2.91
C SER A 78 -19.88 -15.89 4.02
N GLU A 79 -19.09 -16.93 3.70
CA GLU A 79 -18.69 -17.97 4.68
C GLU A 79 -17.75 -17.44 5.79
N TYR A 80 -16.87 -16.48 5.47
CA TYR A 80 -15.98 -15.92 6.49
C TYR A 80 -16.66 -14.86 7.35
N TRP A 81 -17.63 -14.09 6.84
CA TRP A 81 -18.38 -13.16 7.67
C TRP A 81 -19.19 -13.91 8.71
N GLU A 82 -19.83 -15.02 8.33
CA GLU A 82 -20.52 -15.89 9.29
C GLU A 82 -19.56 -16.43 10.36
N THR A 83 -18.33 -16.80 9.98
CA THR A 83 -17.31 -17.24 10.93
C THR A 83 -16.85 -16.10 11.86
N LEU A 84 -16.69 -14.89 11.33
CA LEU A 84 -16.31 -13.71 12.09
C LEU A 84 -17.40 -13.34 13.11
N LEU A 85 -18.67 -13.32 12.66
CA LEU A 85 -19.83 -13.07 13.53
C LEU A 85 -19.94 -14.14 14.61
N ARG A 86 -19.78 -15.42 14.25
CA ARG A 86 -19.80 -16.54 15.20
C ARG A 86 -18.68 -16.45 16.24
N ASN A 87 -17.44 -16.17 15.82
CA ASN A 87 -16.31 -16.02 16.74
C ASN A 87 -16.61 -14.94 17.78
N PHE A 88 -17.13 -13.81 17.32
CA PHE A 88 -17.52 -12.75 18.21
C PHE A 88 -18.90 -12.95 18.81
N GLY A 89 -19.60 -14.08 18.71
CA GLY A 89 -20.96 -14.24 19.27
C GLY A 89 -21.96 -13.14 18.86
N LEU A 90 -21.85 -12.63 17.64
CA LEU A 90 -22.71 -11.60 17.07
C LEU A 90 -23.86 -12.23 16.30
N GLN A 91 -25.06 -11.68 16.43
CA GLN A 91 -26.19 -12.02 15.59
C GLN A 91 -26.27 -11.10 14.36
N LEU A 92 -27.11 -11.46 13.39
CA LEU A 92 -27.36 -10.63 12.21
C LEU A 92 -27.84 -9.22 12.62
N LEU A 93 -28.62 -9.10 13.70
CA LEU A 93 -29.14 -7.83 14.23
C LEU A 93 -28.04 -6.93 14.83
N ASP A 94 -26.90 -7.50 15.18
CA ASP A 94 -25.73 -6.77 15.69
C ASP A 94 -24.79 -6.35 14.55
N THR A 95 -25.13 -6.70 13.31
CA THR A 95 -24.33 -6.46 12.11
C THR A 95 -24.83 -5.26 11.34
N TRP A 96 -23.92 -4.35 11.03
CA TRP A 96 -24.22 -3.10 10.34
C TRP A 96 -23.28 -2.88 9.16
N THR A 97 -23.73 -2.07 8.21
CA THR A 97 -22.90 -1.47 7.17
C THR A 97 -23.08 0.04 7.25
N PHE A 98 -22.12 0.79 6.71
CA PHE A 98 -22.19 2.24 6.69
C PHE A 98 -21.58 2.78 5.41
N GLU A 99 -22.27 3.73 4.79
CA GLU A 99 -21.76 4.55 3.70
C GLU A 99 -22.24 5.99 3.92
N GLY A 100 -21.31 6.95 4.00
CA GLY A 100 -21.66 8.35 4.20
C GLY A 100 -20.52 9.21 4.74
N ASP A 101 -20.84 10.46 5.05
CA ASP A 101 -19.88 11.44 5.57
C ASP A 101 -19.67 11.35 7.10
N ALA A 102 -18.71 12.13 7.60
CA ALA A 102 -18.38 12.22 9.02
C ALA A 102 -19.57 12.64 9.93
N ALA A 103 -20.47 13.51 9.43
CA ALA A 103 -21.63 13.97 10.19
C ALA A 103 -22.67 12.84 10.36
N THR A 104 -22.97 12.15 9.26
CA THR A 104 -23.85 10.99 9.22
C THR A 104 -23.26 9.84 10.02
N TRP A 105 -21.94 9.64 9.96
CA TRP A 105 -21.22 8.67 10.79
C TRP A 105 -21.43 8.96 12.28
N THR A 106 -21.24 10.22 12.70
CA THR A 106 -21.42 10.62 14.09
C THR A 106 -22.84 10.34 14.58
N GLN A 107 -23.86 10.65 13.77
CA GLN A 107 -25.25 10.35 14.10
C GLN A 107 -25.51 8.84 14.15
N PHE A 108 -24.98 8.09 13.19
CA PHE A 108 -25.09 6.64 13.12
C PHE A 108 -24.52 5.97 14.38
N ILE A 109 -23.29 6.34 14.78
CA ILE A 109 -22.65 5.81 15.98
C ILE A 109 -23.49 6.12 17.22
N LYS A 110 -23.90 7.38 17.42
CA LYS A 110 -24.69 7.81 18.58
C LYS A 110 -26.05 7.12 18.68
N ASN A 111 -26.76 7.00 17.56
CA ASN A 111 -28.16 6.58 17.56
C ASN A 111 -28.34 5.07 17.36
N ARG A 112 -27.37 4.38 16.76
CA ARG A 112 -27.51 2.95 16.39
C ARG A 112 -26.52 2.03 17.10
N ILE A 113 -25.32 2.52 17.39
CA ILE A 113 -24.21 1.67 17.86
C ILE A 113 -23.99 1.79 19.37
N LEU A 114 -23.87 3.01 19.90
CA LEU A 114 -23.56 3.20 21.33
C LEU A 114 -24.66 2.70 22.28
N SER A 115 -25.91 2.59 21.79
CA SER A 115 -27.03 2.01 22.55
C SER A 115 -27.03 0.48 22.57
N ARG A 116 -26.09 -0.18 21.88
CA ARG A 116 -25.97 -1.64 21.83
C ARG A 116 -25.00 -2.11 22.90
N GLU A 117 -25.21 -3.32 23.39
CA GLU A 117 -24.18 -4.00 24.18
C GLU A 117 -22.95 -4.29 23.32
N LYS A 118 -23.20 -4.67 22.07
CA LYS A 118 -22.22 -5.14 21.12
C LYS A 118 -22.71 -4.94 19.69
N ALA A 119 -21.83 -4.54 18.79
CA ALA A 119 -22.16 -4.34 17.39
C ALA A 119 -20.91 -4.43 16.50
N ILE A 120 -21.09 -4.83 15.25
CA ILE A 120 -20.04 -4.77 14.23
C ILE A 120 -20.51 -3.94 13.04
N ILE A 121 -19.60 -3.13 12.51
CA ILE A 121 -19.78 -2.36 11.28
C ILE A 121 -18.82 -2.96 10.24
N LEU A 122 -19.37 -3.64 9.24
CA LEU A 122 -18.63 -4.33 8.19
C LEU A 122 -18.35 -3.40 7.01
N ASN A 123 -17.09 -3.38 6.56
CA ASN A 123 -16.60 -2.59 5.43
C ASN A 123 -17.20 -1.18 5.34
N PRO A 124 -17.17 -0.37 6.43
CA PRO A 124 -17.73 0.97 6.36
C PRO A 124 -16.99 1.82 5.32
N LEU A 125 -17.70 2.60 4.53
CA LEU A 125 -17.14 3.68 3.70
C LEU A 125 -17.48 5.01 4.37
N ILE A 126 -16.49 5.62 5.02
CA ILE A 126 -16.65 6.90 5.71
C ILE A 126 -15.86 7.96 4.96
N GLU A 127 -16.54 9.04 4.59
CA GLU A 127 -15.93 10.18 3.91
C GLU A 127 -15.64 11.30 4.92
N VAL A 128 -14.35 11.60 5.08
CA VAL A 128 -13.85 12.65 5.95
C VAL A 128 -13.40 13.84 5.11
N GLN A 129 -14.17 14.91 5.15
CA GLN A 129 -13.78 16.17 4.55
C GLN A 129 -12.76 16.88 5.44
N ILE A 130 -11.62 17.26 4.86
CA ILE A 130 -10.58 18.07 5.53
C ILE A 130 -10.55 19.46 4.90
N GLU A 131 -10.28 20.46 5.73
CA GLU A 131 -10.06 21.83 5.25
C GLU A 131 -8.93 21.85 4.21
N ASN A 132 -9.12 22.61 3.13
CA ASN A 132 -8.17 22.73 2.01
C ASN A 132 -7.99 21.46 1.16
N PHE A 133 -8.82 20.42 1.33
CA PHE A 133 -8.91 19.30 0.39
C PHE A 133 -10.09 19.49 -0.55
N TYR A 134 -9.90 19.21 -1.84
CA TYR A 134 -10.98 19.18 -2.82
C TYR A 134 -11.80 17.90 -2.69
N ARG A 135 -11.14 16.75 -2.44
CA ARG A 135 -11.80 15.45 -2.25
C ARG A 135 -11.82 15.03 -0.78
N PRO A 136 -12.89 14.36 -0.33
CA PRO A 136 -12.88 13.74 0.99
C PRO A 136 -11.89 12.58 1.03
N ILE A 137 -11.38 12.30 2.22
CA ILE A 137 -10.59 11.09 2.50
C ILE A 137 -11.55 9.96 2.81
N GLN A 138 -11.39 8.84 2.10
CA GLN A 138 -12.19 7.64 2.29
C GLN A 138 -11.52 6.68 3.27
N LEU A 139 -12.23 6.36 4.34
CA LEU A 139 -11.84 5.34 5.30
C LEU A 139 -12.65 4.07 5.02
N GLN A 140 -11.96 2.98 4.71
CA GLN A 140 -12.56 1.67 4.44
C GLN A 140 -11.81 0.54 5.16
N PRO A 141 -11.81 0.53 6.52
CA PRO A 141 -11.32 -0.63 7.26
C PRO A 141 -12.20 -1.86 6.99
N ALA A 142 -11.69 -3.06 7.28
CA ALA A 142 -12.45 -4.28 7.04
C ALA A 142 -13.66 -4.40 7.99
N ALA A 143 -13.46 -4.07 9.26
CA ALA A 143 -14.57 -3.94 10.21
C ALA A 143 -14.21 -3.07 11.42
N ILE A 144 -15.23 -2.55 12.09
CA ILE A 144 -15.14 -1.88 13.39
C ILE A 144 -16.11 -2.56 14.34
N VAL A 145 -15.63 -3.02 15.48
CA VAL A 145 -16.46 -3.66 16.51
C VAL A 145 -16.61 -2.71 17.69
N TYR A 146 -17.84 -2.57 18.18
CA TYR A 146 -18.15 -1.90 19.43
C TYR A 146 -18.54 -2.96 20.47
N TYR A 147 -17.89 -2.94 21.63
CA TYR A 147 -18.16 -3.85 22.74
C TYR A 147 -17.75 -3.19 24.05
N LYS A 148 -18.60 -3.27 25.08
CA LYS A 148 -18.30 -2.72 26.43
C LYS A 148 -17.69 -1.31 26.39
N GLN A 149 -18.33 -0.40 25.64
CA GLN A 149 -17.91 1.01 25.50
C GLN A 149 -16.54 1.21 24.84
N SER A 150 -16.04 0.20 24.13
CA SER A 150 -14.73 0.20 23.48
C SER A 150 -14.87 -0.12 21.99
N PHE A 151 -14.00 0.48 21.18
CA PHE A 151 -13.92 0.20 19.75
C PHE A 151 -12.68 -0.63 19.41
N THR A 152 -12.89 -1.71 18.67
CA THR A 152 -11.84 -2.54 18.09
C THR A 152 -11.79 -2.34 16.57
N LEU A 153 -10.62 -1.96 16.04
CA LEU A 153 -10.39 -1.86 14.60
C LEU A 153 -9.87 -3.18 14.03
N LEU A 154 -10.55 -3.70 13.01
CA LEU A 154 -10.16 -4.91 12.30
C LEU A 154 -9.71 -4.58 10.87
N LEU A 155 -8.51 -5.01 10.51
CA LEU A 155 -8.01 -4.98 9.13
C LEU A 155 -7.90 -6.40 8.60
N GLN A 156 -8.04 -6.58 7.28
CA GLN A 156 -7.94 -7.87 6.62
C GLN A 156 -6.64 -8.01 5.83
N THR A 157 -6.04 -9.20 5.86
CA THR A 157 -4.96 -9.62 4.95
C THR A 157 -5.41 -10.84 4.15
N HIS A 158 -4.89 -10.97 2.93
CA HIS A 158 -5.04 -12.17 2.08
C HIS A 158 -3.77 -13.05 2.08
N SER A 159 -2.82 -12.76 2.96
CA SER A 159 -1.53 -13.44 3.04
C SER A 159 -1.21 -13.81 4.48
N LYS A 160 -0.78 -15.06 4.70
CA LYS A 160 -0.17 -15.51 5.98
C LYS A 160 1.12 -14.76 6.31
N ASN A 161 1.78 -14.19 5.30
CA ASN A 161 3.00 -13.40 5.47
C ASN A 161 2.63 -11.92 5.59
N THR A 162 2.04 -11.53 6.71
CA THR A 162 1.69 -10.15 7.03
C THR A 162 2.95 -9.38 7.36
N GLY A 163 3.31 -8.39 6.56
CA GLY A 163 4.52 -7.58 6.77
C GLY A 163 4.27 -6.33 7.61
N LYS A 164 5.35 -5.60 7.92
CA LYS A 164 5.31 -4.28 8.58
C LYS A 164 4.46 -3.21 7.86
N SER A 165 4.09 -3.41 6.59
CA SER A 165 3.29 -2.45 5.83
C SER A 165 1.94 -2.15 6.51
N PHE A 166 1.35 -3.14 7.19
CA PHE A 166 0.09 -2.97 7.92
C PHE A 166 0.16 -1.97 9.06
N PHE A 167 1.35 -1.69 9.64
CA PHE A 167 1.48 -0.60 10.61
C PHE A 167 1.07 0.75 10.00
N GLY A 168 1.37 0.97 8.71
CA GLY A 168 0.92 2.17 8.01
C GLY A 168 -0.60 2.27 7.94
N ALA A 169 -1.30 1.15 7.73
CA ALA A 169 -2.76 1.09 7.65
C ALA A 169 -3.39 1.40 9.01
N PHE A 170 -2.91 0.76 10.08
CA PHE A 170 -3.39 1.03 11.43
C PHE A 170 -3.17 2.49 11.84
N ILE A 171 -1.99 3.04 11.55
CA ILE A 171 -1.69 4.45 11.81
C ILE A 171 -2.61 5.38 11.02
N PHE A 172 -2.85 5.09 9.74
CA PHE A 172 -3.74 5.89 8.90
C PHE A 172 -5.16 5.91 9.48
N TYR A 173 -5.71 4.75 9.80
CA TYR A 173 -7.07 4.68 10.36
C TYR A 173 -7.14 5.31 11.74
N ASP A 174 -6.26 4.94 12.68
CA ASP A 174 -6.23 5.55 14.02
C ASP A 174 -6.12 7.09 13.95
N TYR A 175 -5.28 7.62 13.05
CA TYR A 175 -5.16 9.06 12.84
C TYR A 175 -6.48 9.71 12.44
N PHE A 176 -7.18 9.21 11.42
CA PHE A 176 -8.41 9.85 10.96
C PHE A 176 -9.59 9.64 11.91
N PHE A 177 -9.75 8.44 12.45
CA PHE A 177 -10.82 8.15 13.40
C PHE A 177 -10.69 8.99 14.67
N ARG A 178 -9.47 9.12 15.21
CA ARG A 178 -9.24 9.92 16.41
C ARG A 178 -9.43 11.41 16.16
N ASN A 179 -8.80 11.95 15.12
CA ASN A 179 -8.74 13.40 14.92
C ASN A 179 -10.00 13.98 14.25
N PHE A 180 -10.77 13.19 13.51
CA PHE A 180 -11.90 13.71 12.72
C PHE A 180 -13.24 13.04 13.02
N LEU A 181 -13.25 11.84 13.61
CA LEU A 181 -14.48 11.11 13.94
C LEU A 181 -14.68 10.91 15.45
N SER A 182 -13.77 11.42 16.28
CA SER A 182 -13.79 11.30 17.74
C SER A 182 -13.95 9.84 18.23
N ILE A 183 -13.34 8.90 17.52
CA ILE A 183 -13.28 7.48 17.90
C ILE A 183 -11.85 7.15 18.27
N GLU A 184 -11.67 6.65 19.48
CA GLU A 184 -10.41 6.05 19.93
C GLU A 184 -10.55 4.54 19.93
N PHE A 185 -9.66 3.86 19.21
CA PHE A 185 -9.60 2.41 19.23
C PHE A 185 -8.84 1.95 20.47
N SER A 186 -9.49 1.18 21.32
CA SER A 186 -8.84 0.55 22.47
C SER A 186 -8.05 -0.71 22.07
N GLU A 187 -8.42 -1.32 20.95
CA GLU A 187 -7.82 -2.54 20.44
C GLU A 187 -7.78 -2.53 18.90
N THR A 188 -6.77 -3.17 18.33
CA THR A 188 -6.58 -3.28 16.89
C THR A 188 -6.06 -4.67 16.56
N ALA A 189 -6.64 -5.33 15.55
CA ALA A 189 -6.17 -6.64 15.11
C ALA A 189 -6.21 -6.76 13.58
N LEU A 190 -5.24 -7.51 13.05
CA LEU A 190 -5.25 -7.95 11.66
C LEU A 190 -5.83 -9.35 11.62
N PHE A 191 -6.73 -9.64 10.69
CA PHE A 191 -7.27 -10.98 10.51
C PHE A 191 -7.02 -11.53 9.10
N HIS A 192 -6.82 -12.84 9.02
CA HIS A 192 -6.62 -13.58 7.78
C HIS A 192 -7.60 -14.73 7.71
N VAL A 193 -8.35 -14.79 6.60
CA VAL A 193 -9.24 -15.90 6.28
C VAL A 193 -8.42 -17.00 5.64
N VAL A 194 -8.41 -18.20 6.22
CA VAL A 194 -7.78 -19.39 5.62
C VAL A 194 -8.78 -20.18 4.76
N ASN A 195 -8.28 -21.10 3.93
CA ASN A 195 -9.02 -21.81 2.88
C ASN A 195 -10.30 -22.58 3.32
N ASN A 196 -10.60 -22.64 4.61
CA ASN A 196 -11.79 -23.30 5.18
C ASN A 196 -12.77 -22.31 5.84
N GLY A 197 -12.59 -21.01 5.65
CA GLY A 197 -13.41 -19.96 6.30
C GLY A 197 -12.99 -19.62 7.74
N GLU A 198 -12.10 -20.39 8.34
CA GLU A 198 -11.49 -20.06 9.64
C GLU A 198 -10.71 -18.74 9.58
N ILE A 199 -10.61 -18.07 10.72
CA ILE A 199 -10.03 -16.73 10.85
C ILE A 199 -8.90 -16.76 11.87
N ASN A 200 -7.70 -16.39 11.42
CA ASN A 200 -6.57 -16.14 12.30
C ASN A 200 -6.48 -14.66 12.62
N TYR A 201 -6.21 -14.33 13.89
CA TYR A 201 -6.02 -12.95 14.35
C TYR A 201 -4.57 -12.69 14.73
N TYR A 202 -4.06 -11.52 14.37
CA TYR A 202 -2.69 -11.08 14.61
C TYR A 202 -2.71 -9.74 15.34
N PHE A 203 -2.08 -9.70 16.51
CA PHE A 203 -1.93 -8.52 17.37
C PHE A 203 -0.51 -7.97 17.38
N THR A 204 0.41 -8.71 16.76
CA THR A 204 1.79 -8.36 16.55
C THR A 204 2.09 -8.45 15.05
N LEU A 205 3.03 -7.63 14.57
CA LEU A 205 3.49 -7.67 13.18
C LEU A 205 5.02 -7.73 13.15
N PRO A 206 5.60 -8.43 12.16
CA PRO A 206 7.04 -8.50 12.02
C PRO A 206 7.61 -7.15 11.56
N LEU A 207 8.71 -6.72 12.16
CA LEU A 207 9.45 -5.49 11.86
C LEU A 207 10.27 -5.59 10.56
N ILE A 208 10.47 -6.79 10.00
CA ILE A 208 11.22 -7.03 8.76
C ILE A 208 10.30 -7.70 7.75
N MET A 209 10.23 -7.16 6.52
CA MET A 209 9.56 -7.81 5.38
C MET A 209 10.44 -8.96 4.87
N LYS A 210 10.24 -10.14 5.45
CA LYS A 210 10.82 -11.44 5.08
C LYS A 210 12.37 -11.56 5.10
N PRO A 211 12.90 -12.65 5.68
CA PRO A 211 14.31 -12.99 5.57
C PRO A 211 14.62 -13.49 4.15
N ASN A 212 15.67 -12.96 3.52
CA ASN A 212 16.38 -13.74 2.51
C ASN A 212 17.04 -14.92 3.25
N SER A 213 16.79 -16.13 2.75
CA SER A 213 17.47 -17.41 3.00
C SER A 213 18.55 -17.48 4.11
N LEU A 214 18.40 -18.50 4.97
CA LEU A 214 19.41 -19.15 5.84
C LEU A 214 19.59 -18.66 7.29
N THR A 215 18.98 -17.55 7.71
CA THR A 215 18.92 -17.21 9.15
C THR A 215 17.48 -17.02 9.61
N SER A 216 16.80 -18.13 9.88
CA SER A 216 15.48 -18.22 10.53
C SER A 216 15.49 -17.79 12.01
N ALA A 217 16.51 -17.05 12.45
CA ALA A 217 16.63 -16.57 13.82
C ALA A 217 15.68 -15.36 14.00
N ALA A 218 14.47 -15.67 14.48
CA ALA A 218 13.43 -14.77 14.98
C ALA A 218 13.23 -13.46 14.19
N ALA A 219 12.17 -13.41 13.38
CA ALA A 219 11.66 -12.11 12.95
C ALA A 219 11.32 -11.29 14.20
N ASN A 220 11.87 -10.08 14.32
CA ASN A 220 11.50 -9.22 15.43
C ASN A 220 10.03 -8.80 15.25
N TYR A 221 9.17 -9.09 16.22
CA TYR A 221 7.76 -8.67 16.19
C TYR A 221 7.56 -7.44 17.09
N CYS A 222 6.61 -6.58 16.71
CA CYS A 222 6.16 -5.49 17.56
C CYS A 222 4.64 -5.56 17.72
N PRO A 223 4.11 -5.51 18.97
CA PRO A 223 2.69 -5.38 19.21
C PRO A 223 2.11 -4.12 18.57
N ILE A 224 0.96 -4.25 17.92
CA ILE A 224 0.33 -3.15 17.19
C ILE A 224 -0.02 -2.01 18.14
N TYR A 225 -0.58 -2.31 19.32
CA TYR A 225 -0.91 -1.29 20.32
C TYR A 225 0.32 -0.44 20.70
N LYS A 226 1.48 -1.09 20.88
CA LYS A 226 2.75 -0.42 21.23
C LYS A 226 3.21 0.49 20.11
N ALA A 227 3.17 0.01 18.86
CA ALA A 227 3.54 0.79 17.69
C ALA A 227 2.64 2.02 17.45
N LEU A 228 1.36 1.91 17.82
CA LEU A 228 0.42 3.02 17.73
C LEU A 228 0.57 4.04 18.87
N GLY A 229 1.24 3.67 19.96
CA GLY A 229 1.33 4.47 21.18
C GLY A 229 0.07 4.36 22.05
N LEU A 230 -0.64 3.24 21.95
CA LEU A 230 -1.80 2.91 22.77
C LEU A 230 -1.37 2.15 24.03
N SER A 231 -2.24 2.12 25.03
CA SER A 231 -2.12 1.20 26.16
C SER A 231 -2.36 -0.24 25.69
N LYS A 232 -1.77 -1.23 26.40
CA LYS A 232 -2.17 -2.64 26.19
C LYS A 232 -3.68 -2.72 26.46
N PRO A 233 -4.49 -3.32 25.58
CA PRO A 233 -5.92 -3.47 25.84
C PRO A 233 -6.13 -4.31 27.12
N HIS A 234 -7.31 -4.19 27.75
CA HIS A 234 -7.66 -5.04 28.89
C HIS A 234 -8.53 -6.21 28.41
N PHE A 235 -8.22 -7.42 28.85
CA PHE A 235 -8.95 -8.63 28.46
C PHE A 235 -10.46 -8.50 28.74
N GLN A 236 -10.83 -7.94 29.89
CA GLN A 236 -12.23 -7.79 30.32
C GLN A 236 -13.06 -6.88 29.39
N SER A 237 -12.41 -5.98 28.65
CA SER A 237 -13.00 -5.07 27.67
C SER A 237 -12.78 -5.49 26.21
N SER A 238 -12.00 -6.54 25.97
CA SER A 238 -11.67 -7.00 24.62
C SER A 238 -12.81 -7.80 24.03
N ILE A 239 -13.16 -7.57 22.76
CA ILE A 239 -14.14 -8.42 22.07
C ILE A 239 -13.67 -9.88 21.97
N PHE A 240 -12.35 -10.11 22.02
CA PHE A 240 -11.77 -11.45 21.93
C PHE A 240 -11.99 -12.28 23.20
N SER A 241 -12.40 -11.67 24.32
CA SER A 241 -12.79 -12.41 25.53
C SER A 241 -14.06 -13.25 25.35
N GLU A 242 -14.83 -13.01 24.28
CA GLU A 242 -16.05 -13.78 23.98
C GLU A 242 -15.76 -15.23 23.59
N PHE A 243 -14.54 -15.53 23.13
CA PHE A 243 -14.18 -16.86 22.63
C PHE A 243 -12.78 -17.33 23.00
N LEU A 244 -11.95 -16.48 23.62
CA LEU A 244 -10.63 -16.83 24.14
C LEU A 244 -10.62 -16.76 25.66
N THR A 245 -9.82 -17.61 26.28
CA THR A 245 -9.40 -17.44 27.67
C THR A 245 -8.41 -16.28 27.80
N GLU A 246 -8.26 -15.74 29.01
CA GLU A 246 -7.29 -14.67 29.28
C GLU A 246 -5.87 -15.08 28.88
N ALA A 247 -5.47 -16.33 29.18
CA ALA A 247 -4.18 -16.88 28.81
C ALA A 247 -3.97 -16.97 27.29
N GLU A 248 -4.97 -17.43 26.54
CA GLU A 248 -4.90 -17.49 25.06
C GLU A 248 -4.80 -16.09 24.46
N TRP A 249 -5.61 -15.16 24.95
CA TRP A 249 -5.61 -13.77 24.51
C TRP A 249 -4.27 -13.07 24.80
N GLU A 250 -3.71 -13.27 26.00
CA GLU A 250 -2.40 -12.74 26.34
C GLU A 250 -1.31 -13.28 25.40
N HIS A 251 -1.35 -14.59 25.11
CA HIS A 251 -0.40 -15.24 24.21
C HIS A 251 -0.40 -14.65 22.78
N LEU A 252 -1.49 -13.99 22.34
CA LEU A 252 -1.54 -13.28 21.05
C LEU A 252 -0.54 -12.11 20.95
N PHE A 253 -0.10 -11.56 22.08
CA PHE A 253 0.91 -10.50 22.13
C PHE A 253 2.34 -11.04 22.25
N TYR A 254 2.50 -12.34 22.53
CA TYR A 254 3.79 -12.99 22.80
C TYR A 254 4.16 -14.08 21.78
N THR A 255 3.30 -14.33 20.78
CA THR A 255 3.54 -15.32 19.72
C THR A 255 4.64 -14.85 18.77
N VAL A 256 5.90 -15.14 19.12
CA VAL A 256 6.91 -15.86 18.32
C VAL A 256 8.12 -16.11 19.24
N ASP A 257 8.35 -17.39 19.53
CA ASP A 257 9.57 -18.02 20.04
C ASP A 257 10.42 -17.22 21.05
N THR A 258 10.30 -17.61 22.31
CA THR A 258 10.83 -17.04 23.56
C THR A 258 12.36 -16.94 23.69
N ASN A 259 13.11 -16.75 22.61
CA ASN A 259 14.56 -16.53 22.65
C ASN A 259 15.06 -15.32 21.84
N ALA A 260 14.18 -14.47 21.33
CA ALA A 260 14.60 -13.23 20.70
C ALA A 260 13.82 -12.04 21.24
N ILE A 261 14.56 -10.95 21.45
CA ILE A 261 14.12 -9.60 21.83
C ILE A 261 13.94 -9.42 23.34
N LYS A 262 15.07 -9.10 23.99
CA LYS A 262 15.04 -8.12 25.07
C LYS A 262 14.40 -6.85 24.49
N GLY A 263 13.28 -6.42 25.05
CA GLY A 263 12.64 -5.16 24.69
C GLY A 263 13.65 -4.01 24.74
N GLY A 264 13.59 -3.10 23.76
CA GLY A 264 14.48 -1.92 23.73
C GLY A 264 15.76 -2.08 22.91
N SER A 265 15.75 -2.83 21.81
CA SER A 265 16.84 -2.72 20.84
C SER A 265 16.74 -1.40 20.07
N ASP A 266 17.87 -0.76 19.72
CA ASP A 266 17.91 0.48 18.92
C ASP A 266 17.07 0.38 17.63
N SER A 267 16.93 -0.83 17.07
CA SER A 267 16.12 -1.11 15.89
C SER A 267 14.62 -0.91 16.10
N GLU A 268 14.10 -1.21 17.29
CA GLU A 268 12.70 -1.00 17.65
C GLU A 268 12.42 0.49 17.86
N ILE A 269 13.34 1.19 18.53
CA ILE A 269 13.27 2.64 18.74
C ILE A 269 13.31 3.37 17.39
N GLU A 270 14.25 3.01 16.51
CA GLU A 270 14.33 3.57 15.16
C GLU A 270 13.05 3.28 14.36
N PHE A 271 12.48 2.08 14.49
CA PHE A 271 11.23 1.73 13.81
C PHE A 271 10.05 2.58 14.30
N ILE A 272 9.85 2.70 15.61
CA ILE A 272 8.79 3.53 16.19
C ILE A 272 9.01 5.01 15.82
N ALA A 273 10.24 5.50 15.80
CA ALA A 273 10.56 6.84 15.33
C ALA A 273 10.17 7.04 13.84
N ASN A 274 10.42 6.04 12.99
CA ASN A 274 10.00 6.07 11.59
C ASN A 274 8.46 6.07 11.46
N LEU A 275 7.74 5.32 12.30
CA LEU A 275 6.27 5.34 12.33
C LEU A 275 5.73 6.72 12.74
N ASN A 276 6.34 7.37 13.73
CA ASN A 276 5.98 8.72 14.13
C ASN A 276 6.30 9.74 13.02
N SER A 277 7.42 9.57 12.31
CA SER A 277 7.72 10.38 11.11
C SER A 277 6.71 10.14 9.98
N PHE A 278 6.18 8.92 9.85
CA PHE A 278 5.13 8.63 8.87
C PHE A 278 3.82 9.37 9.22
N LYS A 279 3.40 9.37 10.50
CA LYS A 279 2.21 10.10 10.98
C LYS A 279 2.18 11.55 10.49
N THR A 280 3.31 12.26 10.60
CA THR A 280 3.41 13.67 10.19
C THR A 280 3.40 13.89 8.67
N LYS A 281 3.63 12.83 7.88
CA LYS A 281 3.63 12.88 6.41
C LYS A 281 2.28 12.55 5.80
N ILE A 282 1.33 11.97 6.54
CA ILE A 282 0.04 11.50 6.00
C ILE A 282 -0.73 12.64 5.32
N VAL A 283 -1.06 13.71 6.06
CA VAL A 283 -1.86 14.82 5.52
C VAL A 283 -1.13 15.56 4.39
N PRO A 284 0.16 15.96 4.53
CA PRO A 284 0.90 16.58 3.42
C PRO A 284 0.95 15.70 2.17
N ARG A 285 1.07 14.38 2.34
CA ARG A 285 1.13 13.45 1.20
C ARG A 285 -0.21 13.31 0.52
N LEU A 286 -1.30 13.19 1.27
CA LEU A 286 -2.65 13.17 0.72
C LEU A 286 -2.98 14.47 0.00
N LYS A 287 -2.50 15.61 0.51
CA LYS A 287 -2.70 16.90 -0.15
C LYS A 287 -2.02 16.95 -1.52
N LYS A 288 -0.77 16.47 -1.61
CA LYS A 288 -0.06 16.32 -2.90
C LYS A 288 -0.85 15.41 -3.87
N LEU A 289 -1.45 14.33 -3.37
CA LEU A 289 -2.28 13.42 -4.18
C LEU A 289 -3.58 14.09 -4.66
N ASP A 290 -4.24 14.86 -3.80
CA ASP A 290 -5.46 15.59 -4.13
C ASP A 290 -5.21 16.64 -5.22
N ASP A 291 -4.14 17.42 -5.09
CA ASP A 291 -3.73 18.42 -6.08
C ASP A 291 -3.33 17.77 -7.41
N LEU A 292 -2.67 16.61 -7.37
CA LEU A 292 -2.35 15.82 -8.55
C LEU A 292 -3.61 15.30 -9.23
N ALA A 293 -4.52 14.69 -8.47
CA ALA A 293 -5.80 14.19 -8.97
C ALA A 293 -6.63 15.29 -9.63
N GLN A 294 -6.67 16.49 -9.04
CA GLN A 294 -7.34 17.64 -9.64
C GLN A 294 -6.74 18.02 -10.99
N ARG A 295 -5.42 18.11 -11.09
CA ARG A 295 -4.75 18.42 -12.37
C ARG A 295 -4.97 17.34 -13.43
N MET A 296 -4.94 16.07 -13.03
CA MET A 296 -5.21 14.94 -13.92
C MET A 296 -6.66 14.97 -14.42
N GLU A 297 -7.63 15.13 -13.52
CA GLU A 297 -9.05 15.18 -13.87
C GLU A 297 -9.36 16.34 -14.83
N CYS A 298 -8.79 17.53 -14.61
CA CYS A 298 -8.92 18.67 -15.52
C CYS A 298 -8.29 18.44 -16.90
N SER A 299 -7.39 17.47 -17.03
CA SER A 299 -6.71 17.15 -18.29
C SER A 299 -7.38 16.01 -19.07
N LEU A 300 -8.40 15.39 -18.49
CA LEU A 300 -9.15 14.31 -19.14
C LEU A 300 -10.26 14.87 -20.04
N PRO A 301 -10.54 14.23 -21.19
CA PRO A 301 -11.61 14.64 -22.07
C PRO A 301 -12.99 14.35 -21.46
N ASP A 302 -13.99 15.18 -21.80
CA ASP A 302 -15.38 15.04 -21.32
C ASP A 302 -16.07 13.73 -21.73
N LYS A 303 -15.56 13.06 -22.77
CA LYS A 303 -16.03 11.74 -23.22
C LYS A 303 -14.90 10.73 -23.11
N LEU A 304 -14.87 10.01 -21.98
CA LEU A 304 -13.84 9.05 -21.64
C LEU A 304 -14.43 7.73 -21.17
N GLU A 305 -13.85 6.61 -21.60
CA GLU A 305 -14.01 5.32 -20.94
C GLU A 305 -13.11 5.29 -19.69
N VAL A 306 -13.71 5.22 -18.51
CA VAL A 306 -12.98 5.31 -17.23
C VAL A 306 -11.88 4.25 -17.11
N SER A 307 -12.07 3.06 -17.69
CA SER A 307 -11.05 1.99 -17.70
C SER A 307 -9.78 2.33 -18.48
N ASN A 308 -9.79 3.36 -19.32
CA ASN A 308 -8.66 3.80 -20.15
C ASN A 308 -8.20 5.22 -19.81
N TRP A 309 -8.63 5.78 -18.67
CA TRP A 309 -8.36 7.18 -18.29
C TRP A 309 -6.88 7.57 -18.39
N TYR A 310 -6.01 6.67 -17.93
CA TYR A 310 -4.57 6.88 -17.89
C TYR A 310 -3.94 6.96 -19.29
N LYS A 311 -4.55 6.38 -20.33
CA LYS A 311 -4.06 6.47 -21.72
C LYS A 311 -4.29 7.84 -22.34
N CYS A 312 -5.21 8.62 -21.79
CA CYS A 312 -5.56 9.94 -22.29
C CYS A 312 -4.74 11.07 -21.66
N LEU A 313 -3.86 10.77 -20.71
CA LEU A 313 -3.00 11.76 -20.07
C LEU A 313 -1.68 11.94 -20.82
N ASP A 314 -1.24 13.19 -20.94
CA ASP A 314 0.13 13.51 -21.32
C ASP A 314 1.07 13.35 -20.12
N TRP A 315 1.54 12.13 -19.91
CA TRP A 315 2.45 11.78 -18.81
C TRP A 315 3.75 12.57 -18.81
N GLY A 316 4.20 13.08 -19.97
CA GLY A 316 5.38 13.93 -20.06
C GLY A 316 5.20 15.27 -19.31
N ASN A 317 3.97 15.76 -19.20
CA ASN A 317 3.64 16.98 -18.44
C ASN A 317 3.47 16.74 -16.95
N PHE A 318 3.12 15.52 -16.53
CA PHE A 318 2.93 15.18 -15.11
C PHE A 318 4.23 14.72 -14.45
N LEU A 319 5.09 14.02 -15.19
CA LEU A 319 6.35 13.51 -14.71
C LEU A 319 7.48 14.54 -14.86
N SER A 320 8.42 14.53 -13.92
CA SER A 320 9.70 15.25 -14.06
C SER A 320 10.81 14.52 -13.33
N ILE A 321 12.07 14.74 -13.72
CA ILE A 321 13.23 14.17 -13.01
C ILE A 321 13.20 14.59 -11.54
N ASN A 322 12.94 15.87 -11.29
CA ASN A 322 12.89 16.45 -9.95
C ASN A 322 11.77 15.85 -9.10
N SER A 323 10.58 15.61 -9.67
CA SER A 323 9.49 14.91 -8.96
C SER A 323 9.92 13.48 -8.60
N LEU A 324 10.40 12.71 -9.59
CA LEU A 324 10.83 11.32 -9.39
C LEU A 324 11.93 11.19 -8.32
N LYS A 325 12.94 12.07 -8.36
CA LYS A 325 14.04 12.06 -7.39
C LYS A 325 13.55 12.43 -5.99
N THR A 326 12.82 13.53 -5.86
CA THR A 326 12.29 14.00 -4.57
C THR A 326 11.47 12.91 -3.92
N HIS A 327 10.61 12.27 -4.69
CA HIS A 327 9.70 11.23 -4.23
C HIS A 327 10.43 9.94 -3.84
N TYR A 328 11.45 9.54 -4.61
CA TYR A 328 12.32 8.41 -4.28
C TYR A 328 13.04 8.64 -2.94
N LEU A 329 13.55 9.85 -2.69
CA LEU A 329 14.24 10.21 -1.45
C LEU A 329 13.27 10.25 -0.25
N GLU A 330 12.12 10.91 -0.39
CA GLU A 330 11.08 10.99 0.64
C GLU A 330 10.64 9.59 1.09
N THR A 331 10.43 8.71 0.10
CA THR A 331 10.04 7.31 0.32
C THR A 331 11.14 6.52 1.03
N ARG A 332 12.38 6.60 0.53
CA ARG A 332 13.52 5.88 1.11
C ARG A 332 13.75 6.24 2.57
N ASN A 333 13.52 7.51 2.92
CA ASN A 333 13.66 7.98 4.29
C ASN A 333 12.54 7.46 5.21
N SER A 334 11.37 7.09 4.67
CA SER A 334 10.28 6.53 5.49
C SER A 334 10.54 5.09 5.95
N LYS A 335 11.30 4.30 5.17
CA LYS A 335 11.63 2.88 5.39
C LYS A 335 10.44 1.94 5.73
N LEU A 336 9.20 2.42 5.60
CA LEU A 336 8.01 1.68 6.00
C LEU A 336 7.52 0.77 4.86
N PHE A 337 7.51 1.31 3.65
CA PHE A 337 7.05 0.63 2.45
C PHE A 337 8.23 0.21 1.54
N PRO A 338 8.14 -0.95 0.87
CA PRO A 338 9.13 -1.35 -0.10
C PRO A 338 9.04 -0.47 -1.35
N ILE A 339 10.18 0.07 -1.80
CA ILE A 339 10.21 0.85 -3.05
C ILE A 339 10.22 -0.10 -4.24
N GLU A 340 9.27 0.05 -5.14
CA GLU A 340 9.25 -0.67 -6.40
C GLU A 340 10.19 0.00 -7.40
N GLY A 341 11.50 -0.28 -7.25
CA GLY A 341 12.54 0.32 -8.09
C GLY A 341 12.34 0.09 -9.59
N LYS A 342 11.65 -0.99 -9.98
CA LYS A 342 11.26 -1.22 -11.39
C LYS A 342 10.27 -0.17 -11.91
N LEU A 343 9.34 0.29 -11.07
CA LEU A 343 8.33 1.28 -11.45
C LEU A 343 8.91 2.71 -11.46
N PHE A 344 9.93 2.99 -10.67
CA PHE A 344 10.70 4.24 -10.84
C PHE A 344 11.51 4.25 -12.15
N LYS A 345 12.10 3.11 -12.55
CA LYS A 345 12.76 2.98 -13.86
C LYS A 345 11.77 3.13 -15.02
N ALA A 346 10.56 2.63 -14.85
CA ALA A 346 9.45 2.82 -15.77
C ALA A 346 9.11 4.31 -15.95
N GLY A 347 8.97 5.06 -14.85
CA GLY A 347 8.76 6.52 -14.92
C GLY A 347 9.87 7.26 -15.66
N ILE A 348 11.14 6.87 -15.46
CA ILE A 348 12.27 7.40 -16.23
C ILE A 348 12.12 7.07 -17.73
N SER A 349 11.62 5.89 -18.06
CA SER A 349 11.42 5.48 -19.46
C SER A 349 10.35 6.31 -20.17
N LEU A 350 9.33 6.77 -19.44
CA LEU A 350 8.32 7.68 -19.97
C LEU A 350 8.91 9.06 -20.28
N LEU A 351 9.82 9.56 -19.43
CA LEU A 351 10.53 10.83 -19.66
C LEU A 351 11.59 10.74 -20.76
N PHE A 352 12.25 9.59 -20.87
CA PHE A 352 13.43 9.37 -21.71
C PHE A 352 13.28 8.13 -22.60
N PRO A 353 12.28 8.08 -23.50
CA PRO A 353 11.97 6.88 -24.29
C PRO A 353 13.14 6.45 -25.21
N LYS A 354 13.99 7.40 -25.61
CA LYS A 354 15.15 7.20 -26.49
C LYS A 354 16.39 6.63 -25.80
N TYR A 355 16.40 6.49 -24.47
CA TYR A 355 17.57 6.09 -23.68
C TYR A 355 17.32 4.79 -22.90
N PRO A 356 17.21 3.63 -23.58
CA PRO A 356 16.82 2.37 -22.97
C PRO A 356 17.80 1.86 -21.91
N ILE A 357 19.08 2.27 -21.91
CA ILE A 357 20.03 1.89 -20.85
C ILE A 357 19.57 2.36 -19.48
N LEU A 358 18.87 3.51 -19.37
CA LEU A 358 18.39 4.07 -18.10
C LEU A 358 17.37 3.17 -17.40
N ARG A 359 16.66 2.30 -18.15
CA ARG A 359 15.74 1.30 -17.60
C ARG A 359 16.40 -0.06 -17.33
N SER A 360 17.66 -0.22 -17.73
CA SER A 360 18.39 -1.49 -17.60
C SER A 360 18.48 -1.92 -16.13
N PRO A 361 18.32 -3.23 -15.82
CA PRO A 361 18.62 -3.75 -14.49
C PRO A 361 20.08 -3.51 -14.09
N LEU A 362 20.99 -3.30 -15.05
CA LEU A 362 22.40 -3.00 -14.82
C LEU A 362 22.63 -1.66 -14.11
N ILE A 363 21.70 -0.71 -14.26
CA ILE A 363 21.79 0.61 -13.63
C ILE A 363 21.00 0.61 -12.32
N ASP A 364 21.69 0.93 -11.23
CA ASP A 364 21.03 1.29 -9.98
C ASP A 364 20.30 2.63 -10.17
N ILE A 365 19.01 2.66 -9.88
CA ILE A 365 18.15 3.85 -9.97
C ILE A 365 18.76 5.07 -9.26
N ARG A 366 19.53 4.84 -8.17
CA ARG A 366 20.25 5.89 -7.45
C ARG A 366 21.29 6.60 -8.32
N LYS A 367 22.02 5.83 -9.12
CA LYS A 367 23.03 6.36 -10.04
C LYS A 367 22.38 7.01 -11.26
N ALA A 368 21.22 6.50 -11.69
CA ALA A 368 20.44 7.11 -12.76
C ALA A 368 20.05 8.55 -12.38
N PHE A 369 19.48 8.78 -11.19
CA PHE A 369 19.10 10.14 -10.76
C PHE A 369 20.29 11.11 -10.73
N SER A 370 21.43 10.74 -10.14
CA SER A 370 22.62 11.63 -10.09
C SER A 370 23.17 12.01 -11.47
N ILE A 371 22.90 11.19 -12.48
CA ILE A 371 23.34 11.42 -13.87
C ILE A 371 22.28 12.26 -14.60
N LEU A 372 21.00 11.96 -14.41
CA LEU A 372 19.89 12.72 -14.98
C LEU A 372 19.92 14.20 -14.54
N GLU A 373 20.27 14.50 -13.29
CA GLU A 373 20.43 15.88 -12.83
C GLU A 373 21.53 16.66 -13.54
N LYS A 374 22.66 15.99 -13.84
CA LYS A 374 23.78 16.62 -14.55
C LYS A 374 23.48 16.86 -16.02
N LEU A 375 22.44 16.22 -16.52
CA LEU A 375 22.09 16.14 -17.93
C LEU A 375 20.71 16.74 -18.20
N GLU A 376 20.03 17.29 -17.19
CA GLU A 376 18.66 17.81 -17.30
C GLU A 376 18.58 18.87 -18.40
N ASP A 377 19.55 19.78 -18.48
CA ASP A 377 19.66 20.81 -19.52
C ASP A 377 20.03 20.25 -20.90
N GLN A 378 20.81 19.16 -20.96
CA GLN A 378 21.26 18.57 -22.24
C GLN A 378 20.22 17.63 -22.86
N LEU A 379 19.44 16.95 -22.01
CA LEU A 379 18.37 16.03 -22.40
C LEU A 379 17.10 16.77 -22.82
N SER A 380 16.83 17.93 -22.21
CA SER A 380 15.67 18.77 -22.53
C SER A 380 15.88 19.66 -23.77
N SER A 381 17.12 20.04 -24.08
CA SER A 381 17.45 20.96 -25.20
C SER A 381 17.87 20.28 -26.51
N LYS A 382 18.17 18.97 -26.51
CA LYS A 382 18.57 18.23 -27.71
C LYS A 382 17.76 16.96 -27.89
N GLY A 383 16.63 17.10 -28.57
CA GLY A 383 15.85 15.97 -29.11
C GLY A 383 16.56 15.18 -30.23
N GLU A 384 17.89 15.24 -30.34
CA GLU A 384 18.64 14.44 -31.31
C GLU A 384 18.93 13.06 -30.73
N ASP A 385 18.48 12.03 -31.45
CA ASP A 385 18.94 10.65 -31.29
C ASP A 385 20.46 10.64 -31.48
N SER A 386 21.20 10.68 -30.37
CA SER A 386 22.65 10.56 -30.40
C SER A 386 23.04 9.19 -29.89
N PRO A 387 23.31 8.22 -30.79
CA PRO A 387 23.91 6.93 -30.43
C PRO A 387 25.14 7.07 -29.53
N ASN A 388 25.87 8.19 -29.66
CA ASN A 388 27.05 8.50 -28.87
C ASN A 388 26.73 8.70 -27.38
N PHE A 389 25.59 9.27 -27.05
CA PHE A 389 25.19 9.47 -25.66
C PHE A 389 24.74 8.17 -25.01
N GLU A 390 23.98 7.34 -25.71
CA GLU A 390 23.60 6.01 -25.24
C GLU A 390 24.84 5.11 -25.07
N ASN A 391 25.80 5.18 -25.99
CA ASN A 391 27.09 4.50 -25.89
C ASN A 391 27.92 5.03 -24.70
N PHE A 392 27.91 6.33 -24.44
CA PHE A 392 28.56 6.93 -23.28
C PHE A 392 27.95 6.43 -21.97
N LEU A 393 26.62 6.45 -21.84
CA LEU A 393 25.93 5.90 -20.68
C LEU A 393 26.25 4.41 -20.52
N SER A 394 26.16 3.63 -21.60
CA SER A 394 26.49 2.21 -21.63
C SER A 394 27.93 1.93 -21.18
N PHE A 395 28.90 2.76 -21.57
CA PHE A 395 30.28 2.66 -21.13
C PHE A 395 30.43 2.95 -19.62
N ILE A 396 29.85 4.05 -19.14
CA ILE A 396 29.91 4.47 -17.72
C ILE A 396 29.30 3.40 -16.80
N PHE A 397 28.20 2.76 -17.24
CA PHE A 397 27.49 1.78 -16.44
C PHE A 397 27.95 0.33 -16.66
N GLY A 398 28.43 -0.03 -17.85
CA GLY A 398 28.92 -1.36 -18.20
C GLY A 398 30.29 -1.69 -17.61
N THR A 399 31.18 -0.70 -17.45
CA THR A 399 32.56 -0.91 -16.98
C THR A 399 32.70 -1.24 -15.49
N ARG A 400 31.63 -1.18 -14.69
CA ARG A 400 31.69 -1.51 -13.25
C ARG A 400 31.35 -2.97 -12.88
N ASN A 401 30.74 -3.74 -13.79
CA ASN A 401 30.47 -5.17 -13.54
C ASN A 401 31.63 -6.10 -13.95
N SER A 402 32.61 -5.61 -14.71
CA SER A 402 33.78 -6.39 -15.13
C SER A 402 34.87 -6.53 -14.06
N LYS A 403 34.77 -5.84 -12.91
CA LYS A 403 35.74 -6.00 -11.80
C LYS A 403 35.51 -7.21 -10.89
N LYS A 404 34.54 -8.09 -11.17
CA LYS A 404 34.37 -9.38 -10.47
C LYS A 404 34.77 -10.61 -11.27
N ILE A 405 35.20 -10.46 -12.52
CA ILE A 405 35.74 -11.56 -13.34
C ILE A 405 37.20 -11.21 -13.64
N LYS A 406 38.07 -11.30 -12.62
CA LYS A 406 39.54 -11.34 -12.73
C LYS A 406 40.16 -11.37 -11.32
N ARG A 407 39.90 -12.45 -10.58
CA ARG A 407 40.77 -12.95 -9.49
C ARG A 407 40.52 -14.45 -9.28
N GLU A 408 40.61 -15.22 -10.34
CA GLU A 408 41.03 -16.62 -10.29
C GLU A 408 41.94 -16.80 -11.50
N ASN A 409 43.23 -16.60 -11.27
CA ASN A 409 44.34 -17.15 -12.04
C ASN A 409 45.33 -17.66 -11.01
#